data_AF-A0A523FXJ9-F1
#
_entry.id   AF-A0A523FXJ9-F1
#
_cell.length_a   1.000
_cell.length_b   1.000
_cell.length_c   1.000
_cell.angle_alpha   90.00
_cell.angle_beta   90.00
_cell.angle_gamma   90.00
#
_symmetry.space_group_name_H-M   'P 1'
#
loop_
_entity.id
_entity.type
_entity.pdbx_description
1 polymer ?
#
loop_
_entity_poly.entity_id
_entity_poly.type
_entity_poly.pdbx_seq_one_letter_code
_entity_poly.pdbx_strand_id
1 'polypeptide(L)'
;MAETTTTSGKKSHFWAKLFVAVVGTLVIWGLVVVSGNIIYTPQRLLQPAYAIEIPGGGSLEARGGVDLATLQRRWPVTTEGLVDRAKLADFMRNIADAPVIEPAQGVASGPVVAKAAPAVDLPTLLASADSSAGERVARKCQSCHTFDQGERNRVGPNLWDVVGNQRAGKQDFNYSTAMREFGGEWSFDSLFDYLENPKKYLRGTNMAFAGLKKPEDRANLLAYLRTKSDNPANLP
;
A
#
# COMPACT_ATOMS: atom_id res chain seq x y z
N MET A 1 -8.86 49.11 -70.65
CA MET A 1 -8.29 49.52 -69.35
C MET A 1 -8.81 48.50 -68.34
N ALA A 2 -7.95 47.60 -67.85
CA ALA A 2 -8.36 46.54 -66.92
C ALA A 2 -8.00 46.97 -65.50
N GLU A 3 -9.02 47.14 -64.65
CA GLU A 3 -8.88 47.47 -63.24
C GLU A 3 -8.40 46.26 -62.45
N THR A 4 -7.20 46.36 -61.89
CA THR A 4 -6.68 45.41 -60.88
C THR A 4 -7.27 45.76 -59.51
N THR A 5 -8.25 44.96 -59.06
CA THR A 5 -8.80 45.08 -57.71
C THR A 5 -7.90 44.36 -56.68
N THR A 6 -7.44 45.15 -55.71
CA THR A 6 -6.48 44.77 -54.67
C THR A 6 -7.01 43.73 -53.67
N THR A 7 -6.50 42.50 -53.72
CA THR A 7 -6.80 41.39 -52.79
C THR A 7 -5.95 41.42 -51.51
N SER A 8 -5.50 42.60 -51.07
CA SER A 8 -4.51 42.73 -49.98
C SER A 8 -5.15 42.68 -48.57
N GLY A 9 -6.35 43.23 -48.39
CA GLY A 9 -6.96 43.43 -47.06
C GLY A 9 -7.45 42.17 -46.32
N LYS A 10 -7.78 41.06 -47.02
CA LYS A 10 -8.29 39.85 -46.35
C LYS A 10 -7.18 39.04 -45.67
N LYS A 11 -5.95 39.08 -46.20
CA LYS A 11 -4.82 38.31 -45.65
C LYS A 11 -4.34 38.89 -44.32
N SER A 12 -4.26 40.22 -44.19
CA SER A 12 -3.85 40.86 -42.93
C SER A 12 -4.82 40.60 -41.77
N HIS A 13 -6.13 40.58 -42.06
CA HIS A 13 -7.14 40.24 -41.05
C HIS A 13 -7.08 38.77 -40.60
N PHE A 14 -6.71 37.84 -41.48
CA PHE A 14 -6.56 36.44 -41.12
C PHE A 14 -5.37 36.23 -40.16
N TRP A 15 -4.21 36.81 -40.48
CA TRP A 15 -3.02 36.71 -39.63
C TRP A 15 -3.19 37.39 -38.27
N ALA A 16 -3.91 38.52 -38.21
CA ALA A 16 -4.24 39.18 -36.95
C ALA A 16 -5.12 38.30 -36.04
N LYS A 17 -6.14 37.63 -36.61
CA LYS A 17 -7.01 36.72 -35.85
C LYS A 17 -6.27 35.48 -35.36
N LEU A 18 -5.37 34.92 -36.18
CA LEU A 18 -4.56 33.77 -35.81
C LEU A 18 -3.59 34.11 -34.67
N PHE A 19 -2.94 35.28 -34.73
CA PHE A 19 -2.05 35.75 -33.67
C PHE A 19 -2.79 35.91 -32.33
N VAL A 20 -3.96 36.54 -32.32
CA VAL A 20 -4.77 36.70 -31.11
C VAL A 20 -5.20 35.36 -30.52
N ALA A 21 -5.56 34.39 -31.37
CA ALA A 21 -5.93 33.05 -30.93
C ALA A 21 -4.76 32.32 -30.26
N VAL A 22 -3.57 32.32 -30.88
CA VAL A 22 -2.38 31.64 -30.36
C VAL A 22 -1.90 32.27 -29.05
N VAL A 23 -1.83 33.60 -28.99
CA VAL A 23 -1.43 34.31 -27.76
C VAL A 23 -2.45 34.07 -26.65
N GLY A 24 -3.76 34.09 -26.96
CA GLY A 24 -4.81 33.78 -26.00
C GLY A 24 -4.69 32.37 -25.42
N THR A 25 -4.45 31.35 -26.26
CA THR A 25 -4.26 29.97 -25.80
C THR A 25 -3.01 29.81 -24.93
N LEU A 26 -1.90 30.47 -25.29
CA LEU A 26 -0.66 30.42 -24.49
C LEU A 26 -0.83 31.09 -23.13
N VAL A 27 -1.55 32.22 -23.06
CA VAL A 27 -1.85 32.89 -21.78
C VAL A 27 -2.76 32.03 -20.90
N ILE A 28 -3.80 31.41 -21.47
CA ILE A 28 -4.69 30.51 -20.74
C ILE A 28 -3.93 29.28 -20.24
N TRP A 29 -3.10 28.67 -21.08
CA TRP A 29 -2.29 27.52 -20.70
C TRP A 29 -1.26 27.89 -19.62
N GLY A 30 -0.58 29.03 -19.76
CA GLY A 30 0.32 29.57 -18.76
C GLY A 30 -0.38 29.83 -17.42
N LEU A 31 -1.60 30.40 -17.45
CA LEU A 31 -2.42 30.59 -16.24
C LEU A 31 -2.79 29.25 -15.60
N VAL A 32 -3.19 28.24 -16.37
CA VAL A 32 -3.52 26.89 -15.85
C VAL A 32 -2.29 26.21 -15.24
N VAL A 33 -1.12 26.32 -15.87
CA VAL A 33 0.12 25.73 -15.35
C VAL A 33 0.60 26.47 -14.10
N VAL A 34 0.54 27.80 -14.08
CA VAL A 34 0.94 28.61 -12.92
C VAL A 34 -0.04 28.41 -11.75
N SER A 35 -1.35 28.46 -11.99
CA SER A 35 -2.34 28.18 -10.95
C SER A 35 -2.30 26.73 -10.49
N GLY A 36 -2.05 25.78 -11.39
CA GLY A 36 -1.77 24.38 -11.06
C GLY A 36 -0.56 24.25 -10.13
N ASN A 37 0.58 24.85 -10.45
CA ASN A 37 1.76 24.78 -9.58
C ASN A 37 1.60 25.54 -8.25
N ILE A 38 0.81 26.61 -8.19
CA ILE A 38 0.51 27.32 -6.93
C ILE A 38 -0.45 26.51 -6.05
N ILE A 39 -1.47 25.87 -6.64
CA ILE A 39 -2.43 25.04 -5.91
C ILE A 39 -1.80 23.69 -5.52
N TYR A 40 -0.93 23.15 -6.37
CA TYR A 40 -0.25 21.86 -6.21
C TYR A 40 1.25 22.02 -5.93
N THR A 41 1.67 23.01 -5.14
CA THR A 41 3.06 23.07 -4.65
C THR A 41 3.41 21.78 -3.87
N PRO A 42 4.44 21.00 -4.27
CA PRO A 42 4.79 19.73 -3.64
C PRO A 42 5.38 19.88 -2.22
N GLN A 43 5.63 21.11 -1.75
CA GLN A 43 6.22 21.36 -0.43
C GLN A 43 5.30 21.02 0.76
N ARG A 44 3.98 20.88 0.55
CA ARG A 44 3.08 20.42 1.62
C ARG A 44 3.20 18.93 1.94
N LEU A 45 3.86 18.13 1.11
CA LEU A 45 4.07 16.70 1.36
C LEU A 45 5.28 16.41 2.28
N LEU A 46 6.12 17.41 2.55
CA LEU A 46 7.30 17.27 3.41
C LEU A 46 7.11 17.81 4.84
N GLN A 47 5.94 18.35 5.15
CA GLN A 47 5.59 18.77 6.51
C GLN A 47 4.71 17.67 7.11
N PRO A 48 5.14 16.92 8.16
CA PRO A 48 4.27 15.97 8.81
C PRO A 48 3.07 16.74 9.39
N ALA A 49 1.86 16.37 8.98
CA ALA A 49 0.60 17.01 9.39
C ALA A 49 0.28 16.90 10.91
N TYR A 50 1.23 16.41 11.71
CA TYR A 50 1.12 16.20 13.15
C TYR A 50 2.30 16.79 13.93
N ALA A 51 2.85 17.94 13.52
CA ALA A 51 3.67 18.71 14.45
C ALA A 51 2.75 19.28 15.56
N ILE A 52 2.47 18.46 16.57
CA ILE A 52 1.79 18.87 17.80
C ILE A 52 2.82 19.66 18.59
N GLU A 53 2.77 20.99 18.50
CA GLU A 53 3.50 21.85 19.43
C GLU A 53 2.86 21.72 20.82
N ILE A 54 3.45 20.87 21.66
CA ILE A 54 3.08 20.77 23.08
C ILE A 54 3.64 22.01 23.80
N PRO A 55 2.82 22.79 24.54
CA PRO A 55 3.35 23.91 25.31
C PRO A 55 4.35 23.41 26.36
N GLY A 56 5.59 23.89 26.31
CA GLY A 56 6.68 23.48 27.22
C GLY A 56 7.76 22.58 26.58
N GLY A 57 7.99 22.73 25.27
CA GLY A 57 8.94 21.95 24.47
C GLY A 57 10.35 21.81 25.08
N GLY A 58 10.66 20.61 25.52
CA GLY A 58 12.00 20.08 25.71
C GLY A 58 12.07 18.70 25.06
N SER A 59 13.23 18.32 24.53
CA SER A 59 13.42 17.03 23.85
C SER A 59 13.05 15.85 24.76
N LEU A 60 12.44 14.80 24.20
CA LEU A 60 12.02 13.60 24.93
C LEU A 60 13.17 12.95 25.73
N GLU A 61 14.42 13.15 25.28
CA GLU A 61 15.62 12.65 25.93
C GLU A 61 15.80 13.20 27.36
N ALA A 62 15.29 14.39 27.65
CA ALA A 62 15.42 15.03 28.96
C ALA A 62 14.44 14.48 30.02
N ARG A 63 13.41 13.71 29.63
CA ARG A 63 12.32 13.30 30.54
C ARG A 63 12.45 11.86 31.07
N GLY A 64 13.54 11.17 30.77
CA GLY A 64 13.67 9.73 30.99
C GLY A 64 12.77 8.97 30.00
N GLY A 65 13.28 7.86 29.46
CA GLY A 65 12.57 7.11 28.43
C GLY A 65 11.12 6.79 28.80
N VAL A 66 10.24 6.80 27.80
CA VAL A 66 8.83 6.41 27.98
C VAL A 66 8.79 4.92 28.33
N ASP A 67 8.30 4.58 29.51
CA ASP A 67 8.08 3.19 29.89
C ASP A 67 6.95 2.60 29.03
N LEU A 68 7.35 1.77 28.06
CA LEU A 68 6.43 1.12 27.13
C LEU A 68 5.48 0.15 27.84
N ALA A 69 5.82 -0.34 29.05
CA ALA A 69 4.93 -1.19 29.85
C ALA A 69 3.71 -0.39 30.36
N THR A 70 3.91 0.88 30.67
CA THR A 70 2.84 1.82 31.07
C THR A 70 1.82 2.04 29.93
N LEU A 71 2.26 1.97 28.67
CA LEU A 71 1.41 2.11 27.47
C LEU A 71 0.68 0.82 27.06
N GLN A 72 1.15 -0.36 27.51
CA GLN A 72 0.48 -1.64 27.27
C GLN A 72 -0.64 -1.96 28.26
N ARG A 73 -0.99 -1.04 29.17
CA ARG A 73 -2.13 -1.20 30.08
C ARG A 73 -3.43 -1.31 29.29
N ARG A 74 -3.93 -2.54 29.18
CA ARG A 74 -5.09 -2.89 28.34
C ARG A 74 -6.38 -2.46 29.02
N TRP A 75 -7.21 -1.73 28.29
CA TRP A 75 -8.60 -1.45 28.61
C TRP A 75 -9.38 -2.75 28.89
N PRO A 76 -10.25 -2.82 29.91
CA PRO A 76 -11.04 -4.02 30.16
C PRO A 76 -11.99 -4.27 28.99
N VAL A 77 -11.70 -5.29 28.18
CA VAL A 77 -12.62 -5.85 27.18
C VAL A 77 -13.45 -6.94 27.85
N THR A 78 -14.39 -6.52 28.69
CA THR A 78 -15.63 -7.28 28.90
C THR A 78 -16.79 -6.31 28.75
N THR A 79 -17.81 -6.72 28.01
CA THR A 79 -18.99 -5.91 27.67
C THR A 79 -19.82 -5.50 28.89
N GLU A 80 -19.58 -6.08 30.06
CA GLU A 80 -20.23 -5.74 31.32
C GLU A 80 -19.74 -4.41 31.93
N GLY A 81 -18.53 -3.95 31.58
CA GLY A 81 -17.94 -2.72 32.14
C GLY A 81 -18.30 -1.44 31.39
N LEU A 82 -18.77 -1.53 30.14
CA LEU A 82 -18.97 -0.37 29.26
C LEU A 82 -20.33 0.32 29.41
N VAL A 83 -21.30 -0.34 30.05
CA VAL A 83 -22.66 0.21 30.24
C VAL A 83 -22.81 1.04 31.52
N ASP A 84 -21.85 0.98 32.44
CA ASP A 84 -21.88 1.71 33.70
C ASP A 84 -20.94 2.93 33.67
N ARG A 85 -21.51 4.10 33.34
CA ARG A 85 -20.78 5.38 33.27
C ARG A 85 -20.09 5.77 34.58
N ALA A 86 -20.60 5.33 35.73
CA ALA A 86 -19.99 5.65 37.02
C ALA A 86 -18.70 4.87 37.22
N LYS A 87 -18.70 3.58 36.86
CA LYS A 87 -17.50 2.73 36.89
C LYS A 87 -16.43 3.20 35.91
N LEU A 88 -16.85 3.67 34.73
CA LEU A 88 -15.95 4.29 33.76
C LEU A 88 -15.24 5.53 34.31
N ALA A 89 -16.01 6.44 34.92
CA ALA A 89 -15.48 7.68 35.48
C ALA A 89 -14.59 7.45 36.71
N ASP A 90 -14.84 6.38 37.48
CA ASP A 90 -14.01 6.00 38.62
C ASP A 90 -12.68 5.36 38.16
N PHE A 91 -12.73 4.49 37.15
CA PHE A 91 -11.52 3.93 36.52
C PHE A 91 -10.60 5.01 35.95
N MET A 92 -11.15 5.99 35.22
CA MET A 92 -10.34 7.08 34.65
C MET A 92 -9.65 7.94 35.72
N ARG A 93 -10.25 8.06 36.91
CA ARG A 93 -9.66 8.82 38.03
C ARG A 93 -8.57 8.04 38.77
N ASN A 94 -8.67 6.71 38.82
CA ASN A 94 -7.79 5.86 39.62
C ASN A 94 -6.91 4.91 38.77
N ILE A 95 -6.68 5.24 37.49
CA ILE A 95 -5.94 4.38 36.55
C ILE A 95 -4.48 4.14 36.95
N ALA A 96 -3.90 5.05 37.74
CA ALA A 96 -2.53 4.92 38.26
C ALA A 96 -2.39 3.74 39.24
N ASP A 97 -3.46 3.39 39.96
CA ASP A 97 -3.49 2.36 40.99
C ASP A 97 -4.08 1.03 40.48
N ALA A 98 -4.45 0.97 39.19
CA ALA A 98 -5.03 -0.24 38.60
C ALA A 98 -4.00 -1.38 38.57
N PRO A 99 -4.37 -2.61 39.00
CA PRO A 99 -3.45 -3.73 39.07
C PRO A 99 -2.97 -4.14 37.67
N VAL A 100 -1.67 -4.37 37.55
CA VAL A 100 -1.06 -4.95 36.35
C VAL A 100 -1.41 -6.44 36.32
N ILE A 101 -2.38 -6.82 35.49
CA ILE A 101 -2.68 -8.23 35.24
C ILE A 101 -1.63 -8.75 34.26
N GLU A 102 -0.66 -9.51 34.77
CA GLU A 102 0.23 -10.30 33.91
C GLU A 102 -0.62 -11.25 33.05
N PRO A 103 -0.30 -11.40 31.75
CA PRO A 103 -1.17 -12.15 30.85
C PRO A 103 -1.22 -13.62 31.27
N ALA A 104 -2.41 -14.06 31.68
CA ALA A 104 -2.75 -15.48 31.69
C ALA A 104 -2.48 -16.04 30.29
N GLN A 105 -1.71 -17.13 30.22
CA GLN A 105 -1.36 -17.75 28.95
C GLN A 105 -2.64 -18.19 28.22
N GLY A 106 -2.89 -17.56 27.08
CA GLY A 106 -3.86 -18.03 26.10
C GLY A 106 -5.14 -17.20 26.01
N VAL A 107 -5.10 -16.12 25.23
CA VAL A 107 -6.12 -15.76 24.23
C VAL A 107 -5.52 -14.73 23.27
N ALA A 108 -5.12 -15.17 22.07
CA ALA A 108 -4.61 -14.29 21.03
C ALA A 108 -5.75 -13.85 20.10
N SER A 109 -6.09 -12.56 20.13
CA SER A 109 -6.93 -11.88 19.13
C SER A 109 -6.07 -10.84 18.38
N GLY A 110 -6.04 -10.93 17.05
CA GLY A 110 -5.31 -10.04 16.12
C GLY A 110 -4.20 -10.77 15.35
N PRO A 111 -3.96 -10.44 14.06
CA PRO A 111 -2.91 -11.08 13.27
C PRO A 111 -1.55 -10.69 13.87
N VAL A 112 -0.95 -11.66 14.55
CA VAL A 112 0.47 -11.65 14.87
C VAL A 112 1.24 -11.72 13.55
N VAL A 113 1.67 -10.56 13.04
CA VAL A 113 2.83 -10.53 12.15
C VAL A 113 3.97 -11.13 12.97
N ALA A 114 4.33 -12.36 12.63
CA ALA A 114 5.36 -13.09 13.36
C ALA A 114 6.67 -12.28 13.33
N LYS A 115 7.29 -12.15 14.50
CA LYS A 115 8.65 -11.67 14.74
C LYS A 115 9.59 -12.07 13.59
N ALA A 116 10.26 -11.07 13.02
CA ALA A 116 11.17 -11.19 11.89
C ALA A 116 12.14 -12.39 12.06
N ALA A 117 12.05 -13.31 11.10
CA ALA A 117 13.10 -14.28 10.82
C ALA A 117 14.40 -13.54 10.44
N PRO A 118 15.60 -14.15 10.55
CA PRO A 118 16.85 -13.51 10.12
C PRO A 118 16.65 -12.88 8.74
N ALA A 119 17.07 -11.61 8.61
CA ALA A 119 16.84 -10.78 7.45
C ALA A 119 17.46 -11.45 6.22
N VAL A 120 16.65 -12.19 5.48
CA VAL A 120 16.96 -12.55 4.11
C VAL A 120 16.99 -11.25 3.34
N ASP A 121 18.15 -10.90 2.80
CA ASP A 121 18.34 -9.69 2.00
C ASP A 121 17.61 -9.83 0.65
N LEU A 122 16.31 -9.52 0.67
CA LEU A 122 15.43 -9.65 -0.48
C LEU A 122 15.89 -8.79 -1.67
N PRO A 123 16.35 -7.54 -1.51
CA PRO A 123 16.94 -6.77 -2.61
C PRO A 123 18.05 -7.51 -3.35
N THR A 124 19.02 -8.09 -2.63
CA THR A 124 20.11 -8.88 -3.25
C THR A 124 19.58 -10.12 -3.96
N LEU A 125 18.61 -10.82 -3.37
CA LEU A 125 18.00 -11.97 -4.03
C LEU A 125 17.24 -11.57 -5.30
N LEU A 126 16.48 -10.49 -5.28
CA LEU A 126 15.73 -9.98 -6.44
C LEU A 126 16.66 -9.48 -7.55
N ALA A 127 17.80 -8.87 -7.20
CA ALA A 127 18.81 -8.43 -8.17
C ALA A 127 19.44 -9.60 -8.94
N SER A 128 19.50 -10.79 -8.32
CA SER A 128 20.02 -12.03 -8.91
C SER A 128 18.94 -13.00 -9.40
N ALA A 129 17.66 -12.62 -9.30
CA ALA A 129 16.54 -13.51 -9.58
C ALA A 129 16.39 -13.79 -11.09
N ASP A 130 16.08 -15.04 -11.42
CA ASP A 130 15.81 -15.53 -12.77
C ASP A 130 14.30 -15.77 -12.97
N SER A 131 13.66 -14.98 -13.83
CA SER A 131 12.25 -15.13 -14.16
C SER A 131 11.93 -16.46 -14.87
N SER A 132 12.86 -17.03 -15.64
CA SER A 132 12.69 -18.35 -16.26
C SER A 132 12.75 -19.46 -15.22
N ALA A 133 13.57 -19.30 -14.17
CA ALA A 133 13.50 -20.15 -12.99
C ALA A 133 12.18 -19.98 -12.23
N GLY A 134 11.73 -18.73 -12.11
CA GLY A 134 10.44 -18.38 -11.51
C GLY A 134 9.26 -19.06 -12.19
N GLU A 135 9.26 -19.11 -13.51
CA GLU A 135 8.23 -19.83 -14.28
C GLU A 135 8.19 -21.32 -13.93
N ARG A 136 9.36 -21.96 -13.73
CA ARG A 136 9.42 -23.36 -13.29
C ARG A 136 8.81 -23.53 -11.90
N VAL A 137 9.04 -22.59 -11.00
CA VAL A 137 8.43 -22.57 -9.66
C VAL A 137 6.92 -22.35 -9.76
N ALA A 138 6.47 -21.46 -10.64
CA ALA A 138 5.07 -21.12 -10.86
C ALA A 138 4.21 -22.33 -11.30
N ARG A 139 4.81 -23.38 -11.87
CA ARG A 139 4.12 -24.65 -12.16
C ARG A 139 3.43 -25.25 -10.93
N LYS A 140 3.97 -25.03 -9.73
CA LYS A 140 3.35 -25.46 -8.45
C LYS A 140 2.03 -24.74 -8.15
N CYS A 141 1.78 -23.61 -8.79
CA CYS A 141 0.62 -22.74 -8.57
C CYS A 141 -0.44 -22.89 -9.68
N GLN A 142 -0.08 -23.45 -10.85
CA GLN A 142 -0.93 -23.56 -12.04
C GLN A 142 -2.20 -24.42 -11.85
N SER A 143 -2.20 -25.34 -10.88
CA SER A 143 -3.41 -26.12 -10.55
C SER A 143 -4.52 -25.23 -9.99
N CYS A 144 -4.16 -24.17 -9.27
CA CYS A 144 -5.10 -23.29 -8.59
C CYS A 144 -5.20 -21.91 -9.21
N HIS A 145 -4.20 -21.45 -9.96
CA HIS A 145 -4.13 -20.08 -10.48
C HIS A 145 -3.90 -20.06 -11.99
N THR A 146 -4.39 -18.98 -12.59
CA THR A 146 -4.07 -18.52 -13.95
C THR A 146 -3.12 -17.33 -13.88
N PHE A 147 -2.38 -17.09 -14.95
CA PHE A 147 -1.31 -16.07 -14.95
C PHE A 147 -1.46 -15.06 -16.06
N ASP A 148 -2.18 -15.37 -17.13
CA ASP A 148 -2.28 -14.48 -18.28
C ASP A 148 -3.46 -13.51 -18.13
N GLN A 149 -3.34 -12.37 -18.81
CA GLN A 149 -4.32 -11.30 -18.73
C GLN A 149 -5.70 -11.75 -19.20
N GLY A 150 -6.73 -11.46 -18.41
CA GLY A 150 -8.12 -11.77 -18.74
C GLY A 150 -8.49 -13.25 -18.62
N GLU A 151 -7.57 -14.12 -18.21
CA GLU A 151 -7.94 -15.51 -17.91
C GLU A 151 -8.86 -15.59 -16.69
N ARG A 152 -9.76 -16.58 -16.72
CA ARG A 152 -10.69 -16.85 -15.62
C ARG A 152 -9.97 -17.20 -14.31
N ASN A 153 -10.64 -16.90 -13.19
CA ASN A 153 -10.30 -17.47 -11.89
C ASN A 153 -10.45 -19.01 -11.89
N ARG A 154 -9.70 -19.69 -11.03
CA ARG A 154 -9.81 -21.13 -10.76
C ARG A 154 -10.12 -21.35 -9.28
N VAL A 155 -9.44 -22.30 -8.63
CA VAL A 155 -9.52 -22.49 -7.17
C VAL A 155 -9.02 -21.24 -6.44
N GLY A 156 -8.01 -20.58 -7.01
CA GLY A 156 -7.52 -19.26 -6.61
C GLY A 156 -7.81 -18.20 -7.69
N PRO A 157 -7.60 -16.91 -7.37
CA PRO A 157 -7.78 -15.82 -8.31
C PRO A 157 -6.71 -15.87 -9.43
N ASN A 158 -7.01 -15.23 -10.56
CA ASN A 158 -6.01 -14.92 -11.56
C ASN A 158 -4.91 -14.01 -10.96
N LEU A 159 -3.65 -14.31 -11.28
CA LEU A 159 -2.45 -13.65 -10.73
C LEU A 159 -1.85 -12.59 -11.67
N TRP A 160 -2.52 -12.25 -12.78
CA TRP A 160 -2.12 -11.12 -13.59
C TRP A 160 -2.15 -9.84 -12.75
N ASP A 161 -1.04 -9.13 -12.80
CA ASP A 161 -0.80 -7.87 -12.12
C ASP A 161 -0.91 -7.98 -10.60
N VAL A 162 -0.39 -9.06 -9.99
CA VAL A 162 -0.47 -9.26 -8.54
C VAL A 162 0.56 -8.44 -7.74
N VAL A 163 1.75 -8.22 -8.28
CA VAL A 163 2.86 -7.56 -7.57
C VAL A 163 2.60 -6.06 -7.52
N GLY A 164 2.59 -5.49 -6.32
CA GLY A 164 2.29 -4.07 -6.07
C GLY A 164 0.80 -3.72 -6.04
N ASN A 165 -0.09 -4.67 -6.34
CA ASN A 165 -1.53 -4.41 -6.38
C ASN A 165 -2.24 -4.77 -5.08
N GLN A 166 -3.49 -4.31 -4.96
CA GLN A 166 -4.32 -4.56 -3.79
C GLN A 166 -4.56 -6.05 -3.55
N ARG A 167 -4.39 -6.46 -2.29
CA ARG A 167 -4.82 -7.77 -1.81
C ARG A 167 -6.34 -7.85 -1.93
N ALA A 168 -6.83 -9.04 -2.27
CA ALA A 168 -8.25 -9.27 -2.50
C ALA A 168 -8.89 -8.36 -3.60
N GLY A 169 -8.11 -7.85 -4.55
CA GLY A 169 -8.59 -6.86 -5.53
C GLY A 169 -9.43 -7.40 -6.71
N LYS A 170 -9.45 -8.72 -6.97
CA LYS A 170 -10.26 -9.27 -8.08
C LYS A 170 -11.71 -9.40 -7.65
N GLN A 171 -12.57 -8.51 -8.14
CA GLN A 171 -13.98 -8.40 -7.70
C GLN A 171 -14.81 -9.66 -7.95
N ASP A 172 -14.41 -10.47 -8.91
CA ASP A 172 -15.08 -11.70 -9.34
C ASP A 172 -14.55 -12.97 -8.62
N PHE A 173 -13.73 -12.82 -7.57
CA PHE A 173 -13.22 -13.92 -6.77
C PHE A 173 -13.70 -13.87 -5.32
N ASN A 174 -14.19 -14.99 -4.79
CA ASN A 174 -14.61 -15.10 -3.39
C ASN A 174 -13.41 -15.38 -2.47
N TYR A 175 -12.75 -14.32 -2.00
CA TYR A 175 -11.64 -14.41 -1.05
C TYR A 175 -12.08 -14.95 0.32
N SER A 176 -11.14 -15.42 1.13
CA SER A 176 -11.43 -15.72 2.54
C SER A 176 -11.70 -14.44 3.30
N THR A 177 -12.50 -14.52 4.37
CA THR A 177 -12.75 -13.36 5.26
C THR A 177 -11.44 -12.76 5.77
N ALA A 178 -10.49 -13.60 6.19
CA ALA A 178 -9.17 -13.16 6.64
C ALA A 178 -8.41 -12.38 5.55
N MET A 179 -8.46 -12.79 4.28
CA MET A 179 -7.76 -12.08 3.19
C MET A 179 -8.40 -10.73 2.88
N ARG A 180 -9.73 -10.63 2.93
CA ARG A 180 -10.44 -9.36 2.75
C ARG A 180 -10.15 -8.37 3.89
N GLU A 181 -10.16 -8.85 5.13
CA GLU A 181 -9.89 -8.03 6.31
C GLU A 181 -8.43 -7.61 6.42
N PHE A 182 -7.49 -8.43 5.92
CA PHE A 182 -6.06 -8.11 5.96
C PHE A 182 -5.73 -6.88 5.12
N GLY A 183 -6.41 -6.70 3.97
CA GLY A 183 -6.30 -5.52 3.12
C GLY A 183 -4.86 -5.19 2.67
N GLY A 184 -4.68 -3.95 2.18
CA GLY A 184 -3.38 -3.43 1.74
C GLY A 184 -2.94 -3.95 0.37
N GLU A 185 -1.64 -3.84 0.10
CA GLU A 185 -1.03 -4.18 -1.20
C GLU A 185 -0.04 -5.33 -1.08
N TRP A 186 0.13 -6.07 -2.17
CA TRP A 186 1.14 -7.11 -2.32
C TRP A 186 2.50 -6.52 -2.69
N SER A 187 3.21 -5.94 -1.72
CA SER A 187 4.63 -5.59 -1.88
C SER A 187 5.49 -6.84 -2.10
N PHE A 188 6.72 -6.66 -2.61
CA PHE A 188 7.71 -7.74 -2.75
C PHE A 188 7.94 -8.46 -1.41
N ASP A 189 8.16 -7.72 -0.32
CA ASP A 189 8.36 -8.30 1.02
C ASP A 189 7.14 -9.10 1.48
N SER A 190 5.94 -8.53 1.34
CA SER A 190 4.74 -9.20 1.84
C SER A 190 4.40 -10.46 1.05
N LEU A 191 4.63 -10.48 -0.26
CA LEU A 191 4.51 -11.70 -1.06
C LEU A 191 5.62 -12.69 -0.71
N PHE A 192 6.86 -12.23 -0.52
CA PHE A 192 7.99 -13.09 -0.17
C PHE A 192 7.71 -13.87 1.12
N ASP A 193 7.22 -13.18 2.16
CA ASP A 193 6.90 -13.80 3.45
C ASP A 193 5.63 -14.67 3.36
N TYR A 194 4.60 -14.20 2.66
CA TYR A 194 3.37 -14.96 2.48
C TYR A 194 3.62 -16.29 1.77
N LEU A 195 4.48 -16.29 0.74
CA LEU A 195 4.81 -17.49 -0.03
C LEU A 195 5.66 -18.49 0.76
N GLU A 196 6.38 -18.10 1.81
CA GLU A 196 7.12 -19.04 2.66
C GLU A 196 6.18 -19.99 3.41
N ASN A 197 5.10 -19.44 3.97
CA ASN A 197 4.06 -20.21 4.66
C ASN A 197 2.75 -19.40 4.76
N PRO A 198 1.83 -19.58 3.79
CA PRO A 198 0.59 -18.80 3.73
C PRO A 198 -0.29 -18.90 4.97
N LYS A 199 -0.43 -20.11 5.52
CA LYS A 199 -1.28 -20.35 6.71
C LYS A 199 -0.69 -19.75 7.97
N LYS A 200 0.65 -19.69 8.06
CA LYS A 200 1.35 -19.05 9.19
C LYS A 200 1.29 -17.52 9.06
N TYR A 201 1.49 -17.00 7.85
CA TYR A 201 1.47 -15.57 7.57
C TYR A 201 0.07 -14.97 7.75
N LEU A 202 -0.95 -15.62 7.17
CA LEU A 202 -2.35 -15.21 7.29
C LEU A 202 -3.23 -16.37 7.73
N ARG A 203 -3.46 -16.46 9.04
CA ARG A 203 -4.38 -17.45 9.62
C ARG A 203 -5.79 -17.22 9.09
N GLY A 204 -6.46 -18.29 8.63
CA GLY A 204 -7.78 -18.20 8.00
C GLY A 204 -7.75 -17.88 6.50
N THR A 205 -6.58 -17.90 5.86
CA THR A 205 -6.51 -17.92 4.39
C THR A 205 -7.07 -19.23 3.83
N ASN A 206 -7.84 -19.16 2.74
CA ASN A 206 -8.32 -20.34 2.02
C ASN A 206 -7.22 -21.01 1.17
N MET A 207 -6.05 -20.37 1.03
CA MET A 207 -4.94 -20.92 0.25
C MET A 207 -4.27 -22.10 0.97
N ALA A 208 -4.64 -23.32 0.58
CA ALA A 208 -4.08 -24.55 1.10
C ALA A 208 -2.74 -24.91 0.43
N PHE A 209 -1.72 -24.08 0.64
CA PHE A 209 -0.38 -24.29 0.11
C PHE A 209 0.65 -24.47 1.23
N ALA A 210 1.58 -25.43 1.08
CA ALA A 210 2.60 -25.72 2.08
C ALA A 210 3.69 -24.63 2.18
N GLY A 211 3.81 -23.80 1.13
CA GLY A 211 4.80 -22.74 1.05
C GLY A 211 6.07 -23.14 0.29
N LEU A 212 6.85 -22.13 -0.08
CA LEU A 212 8.15 -22.25 -0.73
C LEU A 212 9.24 -21.92 0.30
N LYS A 213 9.96 -22.93 0.80
CA LYS A 213 10.94 -22.73 1.88
C LYS A 213 12.23 -22.08 1.42
N LYS A 214 12.65 -22.33 0.18
CA LYS A 214 13.86 -21.75 -0.39
C LYS A 214 13.66 -20.27 -0.73
N PRO A 215 14.45 -19.35 -0.13
CA PRO A 215 14.43 -17.93 -0.48
C PRO A 215 14.57 -17.66 -1.97
N GLU A 216 15.46 -18.39 -2.65
CA GLU A 216 15.79 -18.20 -4.06
C GLU A 216 14.58 -18.57 -4.94
N ASP A 217 13.86 -19.64 -4.62
CA ASP A 217 12.64 -20.03 -5.32
C ASP A 217 11.56 -18.93 -5.20
N ARG A 218 11.46 -18.28 -4.03
CA ARG A 218 10.52 -17.18 -3.82
C ARG A 218 10.90 -15.95 -4.61
N ALA A 219 12.17 -15.53 -4.56
CA ALA A 219 12.67 -14.38 -5.31
C ALA A 219 12.50 -14.58 -6.83
N ASN A 220 12.86 -15.76 -7.34
CA ASN A 220 12.64 -16.15 -8.74
C ASN A 220 11.15 -16.09 -9.12
N LEU A 221 10.26 -16.62 -8.27
CA LEU A 221 8.82 -16.55 -8.51
C LEU A 221 8.32 -15.10 -8.54
N LEU A 222 8.79 -14.22 -7.65
CA LEU A 222 8.44 -12.80 -7.68
C LEU A 222 8.92 -12.12 -8.96
N ALA A 223 10.13 -12.44 -9.44
CA ALA A 223 10.63 -11.94 -10.71
C ALA A 223 9.75 -12.38 -11.88
N TYR A 224 9.26 -13.63 -11.89
CA TYR A 224 8.29 -14.11 -12.89
C TYR A 224 6.92 -13.42 -12.77
N LEU A 225 6.37 -13.31 -11.56
CA LEU A 225 5.08 -12.64 -11.36
C LEU A 225 5.12 -11.16 -11.77
N ARG A 226 6.26 -10.50 -11.57
CA ARG A 226 6.50 -9.14 -12.04
C ARG A 226 6.41 -9.03 -13.57
N THR A 227 6.78 -10.07 -14.34
CA THR A 227 6.62 -10.06 -15.80
C THR A 227 5.18 -10.28 -16.26
N LYS A 228 4.25 -10.62 -15.35
CA LYS A 228 2.83 -10.84 -15.63
C LYS A 228 2.02 -9.59 -15.28
N SER A 229 2.38 -8.47 -15.91
CA SER A 229 1.73 -7.16 -15.72
C SER A 229 2.00 -6.27 -16.94
N ASP A 230 1.06 -5.38 -17.25
CA ASP A 230 1.26 -4.31 -18.23
C ASP A 230 2.14 -3.17 -17.66
N ASN A 231 2.23 -3.05 -16.33
CA ASN A 231 2.99 -2.05 -15.62
C ASN A 231 3.82 -2.71 -14.49
N PRO A 232 4.92 -3.40 -14.84
CA PRO A 232 5.69 -4.17 -13.88
C PRO A 232 6.24 -3.26 -12.77
N ALA A 233 5.93 -3.59 -11.51
CA ALA A 233 6.39 -2.86 -10.33
C ALA A 233 7.92 -2.66 -10.33
N ASN A 234 8.41 -1.53 -9.81
CA ASN A 234 9.85 -1.30 -9.68
C ASN A 234 10.45 -2.26 -8.64
N LEU A 235 11.63 -2.79 -8.94
CA LEU A 235 12.37 -3.58 -7.94
C LEU A 235 12.80 -2.65 -6.79
N PRO A 236 12.76 -3.11 -5.54
CA PRO A 236 13.19 -2.36 -4.37
C PRO A 236 14.70 -2.17 -4.30
#